data_AF-A0A3M6U031-F1
#
_entry.id   AF-A0A3M6U031-F1
#
_cell.length_a   1.000
_cell.length_b   1.000
_cell.length_c   1.000
_cell.angle_alpha   90.00
_cell.angle_beta   90.00
_cell.angle_gamma   90.00
#
_symmetry.space_group_name_H-M   'P 1'
#
loop_
_entity.id
_entity.type
_entity.pdbx_description
1 polymer ?
#
loop_
_entity_poly.entity_id
_entity_poly.type
_entity_poly.pdbx_seq_one_letter_code
_entity_poly.pdbx_strand_id
1 'polypeptide(L)'
;MFDDAENMASSITPTRWEELRKKARQLENEIDLKLVSFSKLGTNYSQRDGYKESSDTSPLLNSSSSERLFETMGLEIEQLLSKLTEVNDSMAEYTAGFNLGQPNATQLHTLQRHRDILQGYSHEFSKTKANIQAFRDREDLLGSVHRDINAYKTGMNRRTDLYLKENEHIRNSDRLADDVIGVALATKENLQSQRGVLHGVTSRLSAVTSILFII
;
A
#
# COMPACT_ATOMS: atom_id res chain seq x y z
N MET A 1 30.24 -41.99 -56.44
CA MET A 1 28.99 -41.70 -55.70
C MET A 1 29.22 -41.62 -54.18
N PHE A 2 30.47 -41.45 -53.71
CA PHE A 2 30.79 -41.29 -52.28
C PHE A 2 31.33 -39.89 -51.91
N ASP A 3 31.50 -38.98 -52.88
CA ASP A 3 32.01 -37.61 -52.65
C ASP A 3 30.91 -36.56 -52.34
N ASP A 4 29.63 -36.84 -52.59
CA ASP A 4 28.56 -35.84 -52.41
C ASP A 4 28.13 -35.67 -50.94
N ALA A 5 28.42 -36.64 -50.07
CA ALA A 5 28.03 -36.58 -48.65
C ALA A 5 28.96 -35.68 -47.81
N GLU A 6 30.24 -35.57 -48.18
CA GLU A 6 31.24 -34.80 -47.43
C GLU A 6 31.14 -33.29 -47.71
N ASN A 7 30.63 -32.91 -48.89
CA ASN A 7 30.39 -31.52 -49.30
C ASN A 7 29.06 -30.94 -48.76
N MET A 8 28.11 -31.80 -48.37
CA MET A 8 26.88 -31.38 -47.69
C MET A 8 27.11 -31.06 -46.19
N ALA A 9 28.05 -31.73 -45.53
CA ALA A 9 28.36 -31.47 -44.12
C ALA A 9 29.12 -30.13 -43.89
N SER A 10 29.89 -29.68 -44.87
CA SER A 10 30.74 -28.49 -44.81
C SER A 10 29.99 -27.17 -45.09
N SER A 11 28.80 -27.23 -45.68
CA SER A 11 27.92 -26.07 -45.92
C SER A 11 26.92 -25.79 -44.78
N ILE A 12 26.72 -26.75 -43.86
CA ILE A 12 25.80 -26.66 -42.71
C ILE A 12 26.45 -25.98 -41.49
N THR A 13 27.78 -25.96 -41.41
CA THR A 13 28.50 -25.47 -40.23
C THR A 13 28.61 -23.94 -40.15
N PRO A 14 28.95 -23.18 -41.22
CA PRO A 14 29.03 -21.73 -41.12
C PRO A 14 27.65 -21.08 -40.95
N THR A 15 26.60 -21.72 -41.47
CA THR A 15 25.21 -21.26 -41.36
C THR A 15 24.71 -21.36 -39.93
N ARG A 16 25.00 -22.45 -39.20
CA ARG A 16 24.55 -22.64 -37.81
C ARG A 16 25.09 -21.58 -36.85
N TRP A 17 26.37 -21.23 -36.95
CA TRP A 17 26.95 -20.15 -36.14
C TRP A 17 26.28 -18.79 -36.42
N GLU A 18 26.08 -18.48 -37.70
CA GLU A 18 25.46 -17.22 -38.11
C GLU A 18 23.97 -17.17 -37.70
N GLU A 19 23.26 -18.29 -37.72
CA GLU A 19 21.90 -18.43 -37.19
C GLU A 19 21.84 -18.16 -35.67
N LEU A 20 22.74 -18.76 -34.89
CA LEU A 20 22.83 -18.52 -33.45
C LEU A 20 23.12 -17.04 -33.15
N ARG A 21 24.04 -16.43 -33.91
CA ARG A 21 24.37 -15.02 -33.77
C ARG A 21 23.19 -14.09 -34.09
N LYS A 22 22.45 -14.39 -35.17
CA LYS A 22 21.23 -13.65 -35.52
C LYS A 22 20.16 -13.79 -34.44
N LYS A 23 19.97 -15.01 -33.92
CA LYS A 23 19.02 -15.27 -32.82
C LYS A 23 19.40 -14.53 -31.54
N ALA A 24 20.68 -14.53 -31.16
CA ALA A 24 21.16 -13.75 -30.01
C ALA A 24 20.88 -12.27 -30.18
N ARG A 25 21.24 -11.66 -31.33
CA ARG A 25 20.95 -10.25 -31.60
C ARG A 25 19.45 -9.92 -31.54
N GLN A 26 18.60 -10.82 -32.03
CA GLN A 26 17.15 -10.62 -31.93
C GLN A 26 16.70 -10.61 -30.48
N LEU A 27 17.14 -11.59 -29.67
CA LEU A 27 16.81 -11.65 -28.25
C LEU A 27 17.36 -10.44 -27.49
N GLU A 28 18.58 -9.98 -27.79
CA GLU A 28 19.17 -8.77 -27.21
C GLU A 28 18.31 -7.54 -27.49
N ASN A 29 17.86 -7.34 -28.73
CA ASN A 29 16.98 -6.22 -29.08
C ASN A 29 15.61 -6.31 -28.36
N GLU A 30 15.04 -7.51 -28.27
CA GLU A 30 13.77 -7.71 -27.54
C GLU A 30 13.93 -7.45 -26.04
N ILE A 31 15.04 -7.89 -25.44
CA ILE A 31 15.37 -7.64 -24.03
C ILE A 31 15.56 -6.14 -23.79
N ASP A 32 16.31 -5.43 -24.63
CA ASP A 32 16.56 -3.99 -24.51
C ASP A 32 15.25 -3.19 -24.52
N LEU A 33 14.37 -3.45 -25.50
CA LEU A 33 13.06 -2.80 -25.58
C LEU A 33 12.19 -3.07 -24.36
N LYS A 34 12.20 -4.31 -23.85
CA LYS A 34 11.45 -4.67 -22.63
C LYS A 34 12.08 -4.08 -21.38
N LEU A 35 13.40 -3.99 -21.27
CA LEU A 35 14.08 -3.36 -20.13
C LEU A 35 13.79 -1.86 -20.06
N VAL A 36 13.81 -1.16 -21.20
CA VAL A 36 13.45 0.26 -21.24
C VAL A 36 12.01 0.49 -20.78
N SER A 37 11.06 -0.34 -21.23
CA SER A 37 9.67 -0.23 -20.80
C SER A 37 9.47 -0.64 -19.33
N PHE A 38 10.16 -1.69 -18.87
CA PHE A 38 10.17 -2.14 -17.47
C PHE A 38 10.72 -1.08 -16.51
N SER A 39 11.83 -0.43 -16.90
CA SER A 39 12.44 0.68 -16.17
C SER A 39 11.49 1.88 -16.07
N LYS A 40 10.81 2.23 -17.17
CA LYS A 40 9.77 3.29 -17.16
C LYS A 40 8.63 2.97 -16.19
N LEU A 41 8.15 1.71 -16.17
CA LEU A 41 7.15 1.30 -15.19
C LEU A 41 7.69 1.51 -13.76
N GLY A 42 8.95 1.11 -13.51
CA GLY A 42 9.59 1.29 -12.21
C GLY A 42 9.75 2.74 -11.75
N THR A 43 10.17 3.63 -12.64
CA THR A 43 10.31 5.06 -12.30
C THR A 43 8.97 5.72 -12.00
N ASN A 44 7.89 5.31 -12.70
CA ASN A 44 6.54 5.80 -12.42
C ASN A 44 6.06 5.39 -11.01
N TYR A 45 6.47 4.22 -10.51
CA TYR A 45 6.24 3.85 -9.11
C TYR A 45 6.97 4.80 -8.15
N SER A 46 8.29 4.99 -8.33
CA SER A 46 9.08 5.87 -7.46
C SER A 46 8.59 7.32 -7.41
N GLN A 47 8.04 7.86 -8.49
CA GLN A 47 7.57 9.25 -8.53
C GLN A 47 6.26 9.50 -7.75
N ARG A 48 5.46 8.48 -7.42
CA ARG A 48 4.20 8.67 -6.66
C ARG A 48 4.41 9.05 -5.19
N ASP A 49 5.61 8.86 -4.63
CA ASP A 49 5.95 9.23 -3.24
C ASP A 49 6.22 10.75 -3.07
N GLY A 50 6.53 11.46 -4.16
CA GLY A 50 6.96 12.87 -4.09
C GLY A 50 5.84 13.90 -4.05
N TYR A 51 4.59 13.51 -4.30
CA TYR A 51 3.45 14.43 -4.39
C TYR A 51 2.16 13.75 -3.93
N LYS A 52 2.06 13.45 -2.63
CA LYS A 52 0.76 13.20 -1.97
C LYS A 52 0.36 14.40 -1.13
N GLU A 53 0.00 15.47 -1.83
CA GLU A 53 -0.98 16.42 -1.31
C GLU A 53 -2.34 15.72 -1.32
N SER A 54 -2.87 15.41 -0.14
CA SER A 54 -4.30 15.23 0.18
C SER A 54 -5.23 14.79 -0.97
N SER A 55 -5.11 13.56 -1.47
CA SER A 55 -6.16 12.98 -2.30
C SER A 55 -6.47 11.54 -1.91
N ASP A 56 -7.56 11.41 -1.16
CA ASP A 56 -8.30 10.19 -0.85
C ASP A 56 -8.94 9.52 -2.09
N THR A 57 -8.46 9.80 -3.32
CA THR A 57 -9.13 9.36 -4.56
C THR A 57 -8.19 8.84 -5.66
N SER A 58 -7.05 8.26 -5.31
CA SER A 58 -6.33 7.41 -6.28
C SER A 58 -6.90 5.98 -6.24
N PRO A 59 -7.49 5.45 -7.32
CA PRO A 59 -8.13 4.15 -7.31
C PRO A 59 -7.07 3.07 -7.09
N LEU A 60 -7.20 2.30 -6.00
CA LEU A 60 -6.41 1.10 -5.73
C LEU A 60 -6.38 0.13 -6.93
N LEU A 61 -7.43 0.16 -7.76
CA LEU A 61 -7.56 -0.60 -8.99
C LEU A 61 -6.46 -0.32 -10.03
N ASN A 62 -5.93 0.91 -10.11
CA ASN A 62 -4.83 1.23 -11.02
C ASN A 62 -3.47 0.72 -10.49
N SER A 63 -3.34 0.55 -9.18
CA SER A 63 -2.13 -0.04 -8.58
C SER A 63 -2.06 -1.53 -8.87
N SER A 64 -3.17 -2.25 -8.67
CA SER A 64 -3.21 -3.71 -8.88
C SER A 64 -3.10 -4.13 -10.35
N SER A 65 -3.60 -3.33 -11.29
CA SER A 65 -3.42 -3.59 -12.73
C SER A 65 -1.96 -3.35 -13.16
N SER A 66 -1.38 -2.24 -12.73
CA SER A 66 0.04 -1.92 -12.96
C SER A 66 0.98 -2.96 -12.32
N GLU A 67 0.61 -3.49 -11.17
CA GLU A 67 1.34 -4.55 -10.46
C GLU A 67 1.36 -5.86 -11.24
N ARG A 68 0.21 -6.28 -11.77
CA ARG A 68 0.12 -7.47 -12.62
C ARG A 68 0.93 -7.31 -13.92
N LEU A 69 0.87 -6.12 -14.52
CA LEU A 69 1.66 -5.80 -15.72
C LEU A 69 3.17 -5.87 -15.42
N PHE A 70 3.58 -5.36 -14.26
CA PHE A 70 4.96 -5.43 -13.80
C PHE A 70 5.44 -6.87 -13.62
N GLU A 71 4.66 -7.70 -12.90
CA GLU A 71 5.00 -9.11 -12.69
C GLU A 71 5.09 -9.87 -14.01
N THR A 72 4.13 -9.63 -14.91
CA THR A 72 4.09 -10.25 -16.25
C THR A 72 5.32 -9.86 -17.07
N MET A 73 5.64 -8.57 -17.15
CA MET A 73 6.83 -8.09 -17.86
C MET A 73 8.13 -8.61 -17.24
N GLY A 74 8.18 -8.71 -15.91
CA GLY A 74 9.32 -9.28 -15.19
C GLY A 74 9.57 -10.74 -15.59
N LEU A 75 8.52 -11.56 -15.60
CA LEU A 75 8.59 -12.97 -16.03
C LEU A 75 8.99 -13.09 -17.51
N GLU A 76 8.47 -12.22 -18.38
CA GLU A 76 8.84 -12.22 -19.80
C GLU A 76 10.32 -11.90 -20.00
N ILE A 77 10.87 -10.92 -19.28
CA ILE A 77 12.31 -10.58 -19.35
C ILE A 77 13.15 -11.75 -18.82
N GLU A 78 12.76 -12.39 -17.71
CA GLU A 78 13.45 -13.57 -17.18
C GLU A 78 13.48 -14.72 -18.21
N GLN A 79 12.36 -14.96 -18.90
CA GLN A 79 12.30 -15.96 -19.97
C GLN A 79 13.20 -15.60 -21.16
N LEU A 80 13.26 -14.33 -21.56
CA LEU A 80 14.13 -13.89 -22.65
C LEU A 80 15.61 -14.00 -22.26
N LEU A 81 15.98 -13.61 -21.03
CA LEU A 81 17.34 -13.77 -20.50
C LEU A 81 17.75 -15.25 -20.45
N SER A 82 16.84 -16.13 -20.03
CA SER A 82 17.06 -17.58 -20.04
C SER A 82 17.29 -18.10 -21.46
N LYS A 83 16.47 -17.69 -22.43
CA LYS A 83 16.65 -18.06 -23.85
C LYS A 83 17.98 -17.54 -24.43
N LEU A 84 18.38 -16.31 -24.08
CA LEU A 84 19.64 -15.74 -24.54
C LEU A 84 20.84 -16.48 -23.92
N THR A 85 20.71 -16.94 -22.66
CA THR A 85 21.69 -17.80 -22.00
C THR A 85 21.85 -19.12 -22.76
N GLU A 86 20.76 -19.82 -23.08
CA GLU A 86 20.78 -21.07 -23.85
C GLU A 86 21.44 -20.91 -25.24
N VAL A 87 21.16 -19.78 -25.91
CA VAL A 87 21.76 -19.46 -27.21
C VAL A 87 23.25 -19.17 -27.07
N ASN A 88 23.68 -18.46 -26.02
CA ASN A 88 25.09 -18.23 -25.70
C ASN A 88 25.83 -19.52 -25.35
N ASP A 89 25.18 -20.44 -24.65
CA ASP A 89 25.75 -21.76 -24.33
C ASP A 89 25.87 -22.63 -25.59
N SER A 90 24.87 -22.60 -26.47
CA SER A 90 24.93 -23.26 -27.79
C SER A 90 26.05 -22.69 -28.67
N MET A 91 26.27 -21.38 -28.62
CA MET A 91 27.40 -20.73 -29.28
C MET A 91 28.74 -21.16 -28.67
N ALA A 92 28.80 -21.28 -27.34
CA ALA A 92 30.00 -21.75 -26.64
C ALA A 92 30.34 -23.19 -27.01
N GLU A 93 29.35 -24.09 -27.02
CA GLU A 93 29.51 -25.47 -27.46
C GLU A 93 29.98 -25.55 -28.91
N TYR A 94 29.41 -24.73 -29.81
CA TYR A 94 29.86 -24.64 -31.19
C TYR A 94 31.34 -24.21 -31.30
N THR A 95 31.76 -23.22 -30.52
CA THR A 95 33.17 -22.77 -30.51
C THR A 95 34.12 -23.76 -29.83
N ALA A 96 33.63 -24.59 -28.90
CA ALA A 96 34.43 -25.58 -28.18
C ALA A 96 34.51 -26.95 -28.89
N GLY A 97 33.49 -27.32 -29.65
CA GLY A 97 33.40 -28.60 -30.36
C GLY A 97 34.27 -28.70 -31.62
N PHE A 98 34.66 -27.56 -32.22
CA PHE A 98 35.52 -27.53 -33.41
C PHE A 98 37.01 -27.54 -33.06
N ASN A 99 37.47 -28.60 -32.38
CA ASN A 99 38.89 -28.85 -32.09
C ASN A 99 39.63 -29.61 -33.22
N LEU A 100 39.19 -29.48 -34.48
CA LEU A 100 39.90 -30.05 -35.64
C LEU A 100 40.54 -29.03 -36.59
N GLY A 101 40.55 -27.73 -36.25
CA GLY A 101 41.32 -26.77 -37.04
C GLY A 101 41.16 -25.33 -36.58
N GLN A 102 42.15 -24.85 -35.82
CA GLN A 102 42.41 -23.46 -35.42
C GLN A 102 41.27 -22.72 -34.66
N PRO A 103 41.55 -22.14 -33.48
CA PRO A 103 40.58 -21.31 -32.78
C PRO A 103 40.22 -20.08 -33.60
N ASN A 104 38.95 -19.95 -33.97
CA ASN A 104 38.46 -18.81 -34.73
C ASN A 104 38.31 -17.61 -33.78
N ALA A 105 39.40 -16.90 -33.52
CA ALA A 105 39.52 -15.83 -32.50
C ALA A 105 38.38 -14.80 -32.58
N THR A 106 37.88 -14.51 -33.78
CA THR A 106 36.73 -13.62 -34.01
C THR A 106 35.42 -14.16 -33.44
N GLN A 107 35.18 -15.49 -33.50
CA GLN A 107 33.99 -16.13 -32.94
C GLN A 107 34.05 -16.13 -31.41
N LEU A 108 35.21 -16.43 -30.82
CA LEU A 108 35.45 -16.33 -29.38
C LEU A 108 35.20 -14.91 -28.85
N HIS A 109 35.74 -13.89 -29.51
CA HIS A 109 35.50 -12.50 -29.13
C HIS A 109 34.02 -12.09 -29.27
N THR A 110 33.35 -12.60 -30.30
CA THR A 110 31.91 -12.36 -30.50
C THR A 110 31.09 -12.99 -29.37
N LEU A 111 31.37 -14.24 -29.01
CA LEU A 111 30.72 -14.92 -27.90
C LEU A 111 30.95 -14.19 -26.57
N GLN A 112 32.19 -13.75 -26.33
CA GLN A 112 32.52 -12.98 -25.12
C GLN A 112 31.65 -11.72 -25.03
N ARG A 113 31.53 -10.97 -26.14
CA ARG A 113 30.67 -9.79 -26.19
C ARG A 113 29.20 -10.12 -25.88
N HIS A 114 28.66 -11.21 -26.44
CA HIS A 114 27.29 -11.64 -26.13
C HIS A 114 27.08 -12.01 -24.65
N ARG A 115 28.11 -12.58 -24.00
CA ARG A 115 28.09 -12.86 -22.56
C ARG A 115 28.13 -11.58 -21.72
N ASP A 116 28.99 -10.63 -22.10
CA ASP A 116 29.09 -9.34 -21.40
C ASP A 116 27.77 -8.56 -21.51
N ILE A 117 27.14 -8.56 -22.69
CA ILE A 117 25.83 -7.95 -22.93
C ILE A 117 24.75 -8.62 -22.07
N LEU A 118 24.68 -9.96 -22.06
CA LEU A 118 23.74 -10.72 -21.23
C LEU A 118 23.92 -10.38 -19.74
N GLN A 119 25.16 -10.30 -19.26
CA GLN A 119 25.45 -9.93 -17.88
C GLN A 119 24.97 -8.50 -17.57
N GLY A 120 25.20 -7.56 -18.49
CA GLY A 120 24.70 -6.19 -18.39
C GLY A 120 23.18 -6.14 -18.24
N TYR A 121 22.45 -6.83 -19.12
CA TYR A 121 20.99 -6.91 -19.07
C TYR A 121 20.48 -7.58 -17.80
N SER A 122 21.09 -8.67 -17.36
CA SER A 122 20.72 -9.34 -16.12
C SER A 122 20.94 -8.44 -14.90
N HIS A 123 22.03 -7.66 -14.89
CA HIS A 123 22.31 -6.73 -13.81
C HIS A 123 21.31 -5.57 -13.79
N GLU A 124 21.03 -4.97 -14.95
CA GLU A 124 20.05 -3.89 -15.08
C GLU A 124 18.64 -4.35 -14.68
N PHE A 125 18.23 -5.53 -15.13
CA PHE A 125 16.96 -6.15 -14.75
C PHE A 125 16.86 -6.31 -13.22
N SER A 126 17.86 -6.93 -12.60
CA SER A 126 17.90 -7.19 -11.16
C SER A 126 17.87 -5.88 -10.36
N LYS A 127 18.66 -4.88 -10.77
CA LYS A 127 18.69 -3.56 -10.15
C LYS A 127 17.31 -2.88 -10.21
N THR A 128 16.67 -2.92 -11.38
CA THR A 128 15.36 -2.31 -11.58
C THR A 128 14.28 -3.03 -10.76
N LYS A 129 14.28 -4.36 -10.77
CA LYS A 129 13.38 -5.20 -9.97
C LYS A 129 13.54 -4.93 -8.47
N ALA A 130 14.77 -4.88 -7.97
CA ALA A 130 15.07 -4.60 -6.57
C ALA A 130 14.62 -3.19 -6.13
N ASN A 131 14.83 -2.17 -6.97
CA ASN A 131 14.38 -0.81 -6.68
C ASN A 131 12.85 -0.74 -6.53
N ILE A 132 12.12 -1.42 -7.42
CA ILE A 132 10.66 -1.45 -7.40
C ILE A 132 10.15 -2.24 -6.20
N GLN A 133 10.78 -3.36 -5.87
CA GLN A 133 10.42 -4.12 -4.67
C GLN A 133 10.61 -3.28 -3.40
N ALA A 134 11.74 -2.58 -3.27
CA ALA A 134 11.99 -1.68 -2.14
C ALA A 134 10.93 -0.57 -2.03
N PHE A 135 10.45 -0.06 -3.17
CA PHE A 135 9.36 0.91 -3.20
C PHE A 135 8.04 0.31 -2.69
N ARG A 136 7.71 -0.91 -3.13
CA ARG A 136 6.51 -1.63 -2.70
C ARG A 136 6.52 -1.92 -1.20
N ASP A 137 7.63 -2.45 -0.70
CA ASP A 137 7.80 -2.73 0.73
C ASP A 137 7.61 -1.46 1.57
N ARG A 138 8.13 -0.32 1.08
CA ARG A 138 7.90 0.99 1.70
C ARG A 138 6.43 1.40 1.68
N GLU A 139 5.73 1.24 0.56
CA GLU A 139 4.30 1.56 0.46
C GLU A 139 3.46 0.71 1.41
N ASP A 140 3.73 -0.59 1.52
CA ASP A 140 3.02 -1.49 2.43
C ASP A 140 3.24 -1.12 3.90
N LEU A 141 4.48 -0.79 4.28
CA LEU A 141 4.81 -0.31 5.62
C LEU A 141 4.09 1.01 5.94
N LEU A 142 4.14 1.99 5.04
CA LEU A 142 3.47 3.29 5.22
C LEU A 142 1.94 3.13 5.26
N GLY A 143 1.39 2.23 4.44
CA GLY A 143 -0.03 1.90 4.45
C GLY A 143 -0.48 1.31 5.78
N SER A 144 0.34 0.45 6.39
CA SER A 144 0.07 -0.09 7.73
C SER A 144 0.10 0.99 8.80
N VAL A 145 1.17 1.79 8.83
CA VAL A 145 1.33 2.86 9.82
C VAL A 145 0.21 3.89 9.71
N HIS A 146 -0.20 4.26 8.50
CA HIS A 146 -1.29 5.20 8.31
C HIS A 146 -2.63 4.66 8.82
N ARG A 147 -2.92 3.37 8.60
CA ARG A 147 -4.10 2.70 9.17
C ARG A 147 -4.08 2.72 10.69
N ASP A 148 -2.93 2.38 11.29
CA ASP A 148 -2.78 2.36 12.75
C ASP A 148 -2.93 3.76 13.36
N ILE A 149 -2.33 4.78 12.75
CA ILE A 149 -2.47 6.18 13.16
C ILE A 149 -3.93 6.63 13.06
N ASN A 150 -4.63 6.32 11.96
CA ASN A 150 -6.02 6.69 11.80
C ASN A 150 -6.93 5.97 12.80
N ALA A 151 -6.67 4.69 13.08
CA ALA A 151 -7.39 3.93 14.09
C ALA A 151 -7.19 4.52 15.49
N TYR A 152 -5.94 4.85 15.84
CA TYR A 152 -5.61 5.50 17.11
C TYR A 152 -6.25 6.89 17.23
N LYS A 153 -6.13 7.74 16.20
CA LYS A 153 -6.70 9.09 16.18
C LYS A 153 -8.22 9.06 16.30
N THR A 154 -8.88 8.16 15.58
CA THR A 154 -10.34 7.97 15.65
C THR A 154 -10.78 7.47 17.03
N GLY A 155 -10.06 6.52 17.61
CA GLY A 155 -10.32 6.02 18.97
C GLY A 155 -10.13 7.10 20.03
N MET A 156 -9.06 7.89 19.93
CA MET A 156 -8.78 9.01 20.84
C MET A 156 -9.84 10.11 20.74
N ASN A 157 -10.23 10.51 19.53
CA ASN A 157 -11.27 11.52 19.32
C ASN A 157 -12.61 11.06 19.89
N ARG A 158 -13.04 9.82 19.63
CA ARG A 158 -14.27 9.26 20.21
C ARG A 158 -14.26 9.29 21.74
N ARG A 159 -13.11 9.00 22.35
CA ARG A 159 -12.96 9.03 23.80
C ARG A 159 -13.03 10.46 24.35
N THR A 160 -12.39 11.41 23.68
CA THR A 160 -12.46 12.84 24.02
C THR A 160 -13.89 13.38 23.89
N ASP A 161 -14.58 13.07 22.79
CA ASP A 161 -15.97 13.49 22.56
C ASP A 161 -16.91 12.93 23.63
N LEU A 162 -16.69 11.67 24.05
CA LEU A 162 -17.46 11.03 25.12
C LEU A 162 -17.27 11.76 26.46
N TYR A 163 -16.04 12.11 26.83
CA TYR A 163 -15.78 12.88 28.06
C TYR A 163 -16.34 14.29 28.01
N LEU A 164 -16.29 14.97 26.85
CA LEU A 164 -16.93 16.28 26.70
C LEU A 164 -18.44 16.20 26.91
N LYS A 165 -19.09 15.21 26.29
CA LYS A 165 -20.52 14.98 26.43
C LYS A 165 -20.92 14.61 27.86
N GLU A 166 -20.13 13.78 28.54
CA GLU A 166 -20.34 13.46 29.96
C GLU A 166 -20.24 14.70 30.85
N ASN A 167 -19.26 15.58 30.61
CA ASN A 167 -19.10 16.82 31.36
C ASN A 167 -20.29 17.76 31.18
N GLU A 168 -20.83 17.85 29.95
CA GLU A 168 -22.06 18.60 29.68
C GLU A 168 -23.25 18.02 30.43
N HIS A 169 -23.42 16.68 30.43
CA HIS A 169 -24.46 16.00 31.19
C HIS A 169 -24.36 16.24 32.70
N ILE A 170 -23.14 16.20 33.26
CA ILE A 170 -22.89 16.49 34.67
C ILE A 170 -23.32 17.93 35.00
N ARG A 171 -22.89 18.92 34.20
CA ARG A 171 -23.26 20.33 34.40
C ARG A 171 -24.76 20.56 34.30
N ASN A 172 -25.43 19.88 33.38
CA ASN A 172 -26.89 19.96 33.26
C ASN A 172 -27.58 19.31 34.46
N SER A 173 -27.10 18.15 34.92
CA SER A 173 -27.62 17.48 36.12
C SER A 173 -27.45 18.33 37.37
N ASP A 174 -26.32 19.03 37.51
CA ASP A 174 -26.02 19.93 38.63
C ASP A 174 -27.03 21.08 38.69
N ARG A 175 -27.30 21.73 37.54
CA ARG A 175 -28.33 22.77 37.44
C ARG A 175 -29.74 22.26 37.75
N LEU A 176 -30.10 21.08 37.24
CA LEU A 176 -31.40 20.47 37.54
C LEU A 176 -31.53 20.14 39.04
N ALA A 177 -30.45 19.72 39.69
CA ALA A 177 -30.44 19.48 41.12
C ALA A 177 -30.65 20.80 41.90
N ASP A 178 -29.96 21.87 41.52
CA ASP A 178 -30.15 23.20 42.11
C ASP A 178 -31.59 23.71 41.94
N ASP A 179 -32.19 23.53 40.77
CA ASP A 179 -33.58 23.90 40.50
C ASP A 179 -34.56 23.11 41.38
N VAL A 180 -34.36 21.79 41.51
CA VAL A 180 -35.19 20.93 42.37
C VAL A 180 -35.03 21.31 43.85
N ILE A 181 -33.81 21.64 44.29
CA ILE A 181 -33.55 22.14 45.64
C ILE A 181 -34.28 23.47 45.85
N GLY A 182 -34.22 24.38 44.88
CA GLY A 182 -34.94 25.66 44.90
C GLY A 182 -36.45 25.48 45.04
N VAL A 183 -37.04 24.60 44.22
CA VAL A 183 -38.47 24.26 44.30
C VAL A 183 -38.83 23.62 45.64
N ALA A 184 -38.00 22.71 46.16
CA ALA A 184 -38.23 22.08 47.46
C ALA A 184 -38.18 23.08 48.61
N LEU A 185 -37.22 24.03 48.59
CA LEU A 185 -37.12 25.09 49.59
C LEU A 185 -38.30 26.05 49.53
N ALA A 186 -38.70 26.49 48.33
CA ALA A 186 -39.88 27.33 48.13
C ALA A 186 -41.16 26.62 48.61
N THR A 187 -41.29 25.33 48.34
CA THR A 187 -42.42 24.51 48.81
C THR A 187 -42.43 24.40 50.34
N LYS A 188 -41.26 24.17 50.96
CA LYS A 188 -41.11 24.13 52.43
C LYS A 188 -41.52 25.46 53.06
N GLU A 189 -41.07 26.59 52.52
CA GLU A 189 -41.42 27.92 53.00
C GLU A 189 -42.94 28.19 52.86
N ASN A 190 -43.52 27.83 51.71
CA ASN A 190 -44.95 27.94 51.49
C ASN A 190 -45.76 27.10 52.51
N LEU A 191 -45.38 25.84 52.74
CA LEU A 191 -46.03 25.00 53.76
C LEU A 191 -45.88 25.56 55.18
N GLN A 192 -44.72 26.13 55.51
CA GLN A 192 -44.48 26.77 56.80
C GLN A 192 -45.36 28.02 56.98
N SER A 193 -45.48 28.86 55.94
CA SER A 193 -46.39 30.00 55.91
C SER A 193 -47.85 29.57 56.08
N GLN A 194 -48.28 28.54 55.34
CA GLN A 194 -49.62 27.96 55.45
C GLN A 194 -49.91 27.44 56.87
N ARG A 195 -48.95 26.78 57.52
CA ARG A 195 -49.09 26.34 58.92
C ARG A 195 -49.30 27.51 59.87
N GLY A 196 -48.61 28.63 59.66
CA GLY A 196 -48.80 29.86 60.43
C GLY A 196 -50.22 30.44 60.26
N VAL A 197 -50.71 30.49 59.02
CA VAL A 197 -52.09 30.91 58.70
C VAL A 197 -53.11 30.00 59.39
N LEU A 198 -52.94 28.67 59.29
CA LEU A 198 -53.83 27.70 59.94
C LEU A 198 -53.83 27.82 61.48
N HIS A 199 -52.67 28.08 62.10
CA HIS A 199 -52.61 28.36 63.53
C HIS A 199 -53.37 29.64 63.89
N GLY A 200 -53.23 30.70 63.08
CA GLY A 200 -53.99 31.95 63.25
C GLY A 200 -55.50 31.73 63.15
N VAL A 201 -55.96 30.95 62.15
CA VAL A 201 -57.37 30.56 62.00
C VAL A 201 -57.86 29.76 63.20
N THR A 202 -57.08 28.77 63.64
CA THR A 202 -57.42 27.92 64.80
C THR A 202 -57.54 28.76 66.07
N SER A 203 -56.60 29.69 66.31
CA SER A 203 -56.63 30.59 67.46
C SER A 203 -57.89 31.48 67.48
N ARG A 204 -58.24 32.06 66.33
CA ARG A 204 -59.48 32.85 66.17
C ARG A 204 -60.72 32.00 66.39
N LEU A 205 -60.76 30.78 65.85
CA LEU A 205 -61.86 29.85 66.06
C LEU A 205 -62.03 29.52 67.55
N SER A 206 -60.94 29.20 68.25
CA SER A 206 -60.95 28.94 69.70
C SER A 206 -61.43 30.15 70.51
N ALA A 207 -61.04 31.38 70.11
CA ALA A 207 -61.53 32.60 70.75
C ALA A 207 -63.04 32.78 70.56
N VAL A 208 -63.56 32.56 69.35
CA VAL A 208 -65.01 32.61 69.07
C VAL A 208 -65.77 31.55 69.85
N THR A 209 -65.28 30.30 69.89
CA THR A 209 -65.88 29.22 70.68
C THR A 209 -65.90 29.55 72.17
N SER A 210 -64.83 30.17 72.69
CA SER A 210 -64.77 30.58 74.10
C SER A 210 -65.80 31.66 74.44
N ILE A 211 -66.04 32.60 73.52
CA ILE A 211 -67.10 33.62 73.69
C ILE A 211 -68.49 32.97 73.67
N LEU A 212 -68.72 32.05 72.74
CA LEU A 212 -70.00 31.32 72.63
C LEU A 212 -70.30 30.40 73.83
N PHE A 213 -69.29 30.03 74.64
CA PHE A 213 -69.48 29.23 75.86
C PHE A 213 -69.76 30.09 77.11
N ILE A 214 -69.59 31.42 77.00
CA ILE A 214 -69.83 32.39 78.08
C ILE A 214 -71.23 33.05 77.96
N ILE A 215 -71.90 32.86 76.82
CA ILE A 215 -73.29 33.28 76.55
C ILE A 215 -74.22 32.07 76.77
#